data_AF-A0A8M1GGK0-F1
#
_entry.id   AF-A0A8M1GGK0-F1
#
_cell.length_a   1.000
_cell.length_b   1.000
_cell.length_c   1.000
_cell.angle_alpha   90.00
_cell.angle_beta   90.00
_cell.angle_gamma   90.00
#
_symmetry.space_group_name_H-M   'P 1'
#
loop_
_entity.id
_entity.type
_entity.pdbx_description
1 polymer ?
#
loop_
_entity_poly.entity_id
_entity_poly.type
_entity_poly.pdbx_seq_one_letter_code
_entity_poly.pdbx_strand_id
1 'polypeptide(L)'
;MTLSSSERVVPSPAFLRAWTVEGRRPGRLLRVSRQPLKEYKLGRKTEICLEPLQKEENLGPQDVVLRTQMRLPGQRAYAPCVDLVWDTGRGWTAGSLRQRVAHFCSLPVEKIEIAKYFPEKFEWLPISSWNQHLTKRKKKKKQDNLQGAPYYLKDGDTIGIKNLLVEDDDDFSTARDDLGKETQKQLALGKKSQEALRVQNGDLFSSTKTPGRPRAPEASLSIHVGSFR
;
A
#
# COMPACT_ATOMS: atom_id res chain seq x y z
N MET A 1 42.79 27.10 24.03
CA MET A 1 41.37 26.82 24.31
C MET A 1 41.06 25.44 23.78
N THR A 2 40.95 24.47 24.69
CA THR A 2 40.65 23.07 24.38
C THR A 2 39.20 22.95 23.97
N LEU A 3 38.95 22.54 22.73
CA LEU A 3 37.62 22.19 22.25
C LEU A 3 37.08 21.05 23.13
N SER A 4 36.07 21.34 23.96
CA SER A 4 35.39 20.29 24.72
C SER A 4 34.78 19.32 23.72
N SER A 5 35.24 18.09 23.74
CA SER A 5 34.59 16.99 23.05
C SER A 5 33.24 16.79 23.72
N SER A 6 32.20 17.46 23.22
CA SER A 6 30.83 17.11 23.57
C SER A 6 30.69 15.64 23.23
N GLU A 7 30.55 14.77 24.24
CA GLU A 7 30.22 13.36 24.06
C GLU A 7 29.01 13.30 23.14
N ARG A 8 29.26 13.00 21.86
CA ARG A 8 28.19 12.70 20.92
C ARG A 8 27.68 11.34 21.33
N VAL A 9 26.70 11.34 22.23
CA VAL A 9 25.90 10.16 22.53
C VAL A 9 25.24 9.78 21.22
N VAL A 10 25.80 8.80 20.53
CA VAL A 10 25.20 8.25 19.31
C VAL A 10 23.92 7.58 19.77
N PRO A 11 22.73 8.07 19.35
CA PRO A 11 21.48 7.45 19.75
C PRO A 11 21.48 5.99 19.30
N SER A 12 20.92 5.12 20.14
CA SER A 12 20.79 3.70 19.87
C SER A 12 20.20 3.47 18.47
N PRO A 13 20.66 2.47 17.69
CA PRO A 13 20.01 2.12 16.43
C PRO A 13 18.51 1.81 16.56
N ALA A 14 18.02 1.56 17.78
CA ALA A 14 16.59 1.41 18.09
C ALA A 14 15.76 2.70 17.89
N PHE A 15 16.40 3.87 17.71
CA PHE A 15 15.74 5.12 17.31
C PHE A 15 15.60 5.26 15.79
N LEU A 16 15.98 4.26 15.01
CA LEU A 16 15.87 4.28 13.56
C LEU A 16 15.01 3.11 13.08
N ARG A 17 14.13 3.41 12.14
CA ARG A 17 13.38 2.40 11.41
C ARG A 17 13.79 2.41 9.94
N ALA A 18 14.07 1.23 9.38
CA ALA A 18 14.50 1.10 8.00
C ALA A 18 13.39 0.50 7.12
N TRP A 19 13.12 1.10 5.98
CA TRP A 19 12.12 0.65 5.02
C TRP A 19 12.71 0.50 3.63
N THR A 20 12.20 -0.43 2.82
CA THR A 20 12.36 -0.30 1.36
C THR A 20 11.49 0.85 0.85
N VAL A 21 11.86 1.46 -0.27
CA VAL A 21 11.06 2.50 -0.92
C VAL A 21 10.42 1.95 -2.19
N GLU A 22 9.10 2.06 -2.28
CA GLU A 22 8.28 1.67 -3.43
C GLU A 22 7.48 2.89 -3.89
N GLY A 23 7.69 3.38 -5.11
CA GLY A 23 6.92 4.52 -5.65
C GLY A 23 7.01 5.80 -4.81
N ARG A 24 8.19 6.09 -4.23
CA ARG A 24 8.45 7.19 -3.28
C ARG A 24 7.72 7.07 -1.93
N ARG A 25 7.29 5.87 -1.56
CA ARG A 25 6.61 5.59 -0.28
C ARG A 25 7.33 4.45 0.46
N PRO A 26 7.23 4.40 1.79
CA PRO A 26 7.69 3.25 2.57
C PRO A 26 6.97 1.98 2.09
N GLY A 27 7.76 0.96 1.75
CA GLY A 27 7.30 -0.37 1.35
C GLY A 27 7.46 -1.35 2.51
N ARG A 28 8.41 -2.26 2.39
CA ARG A 28 8.66 -3.32 3.38
C ARG A 28 9.53 -2.81 4.53
N LEU A 29 9.09 -3.07 5.76
CA LEU A 29 9.84 -2.84 6.98
C LEU A 29 11.01 -3.83 7.15
N LEU A 30 12.19 -3.33 7.49
CA LEU A 30 13.40 -4.11 7.75
C LEU A 30 13.62 -4.23 9.27
N ARG A 31 13.06 -5.27 9.88
CA ARG A 31 12.88 -5.40 11.34
C ARG A 31 14.13 -5.78 12.13
N VAL A 32 15.13 -6.39 11.50
CA VAL A 32 16.21 -7.05 12.22
C VAL A 32 17.46 -6.17 12.12
N SER A 33 17.70 -5.40 13.19
CA SER A 33 18.79 -4.43 13.30
C SER A 33 20.20 -5.01 13.10
N ARG A 34 20.35 -6.35 13.12
CA ARG A 34 21.64 -7.04 12.96
C ARG A 34 21.69 -8.02 11.79
N GLN A 35 20.63 -8.09 10.97
CA GLN A 35 20.60 -9.00 9.83
C GLN A 35 21.28 -8.34 8.62
N PRO A 36 22.20 -9.03 7.93
CA PRO A 36 22.86 -8.44 6.77
C PRO A 36 21.87 -8.24 5.62
N LEU A 37 22.01 -7.13 4.88
CA LEU A 37 21.09 -6.74 3.79
C LEU A 37 20.87 -7.83 2.73
N LYS A 38 21.86 -8.70 2.49
CA LYS A 38 21.79 -9.84 1.56
C LYS A 38 20.66 -10.82 1.89
N GLU A 39 20.29 -10.96 3.16
CA GLU A 39 19.26 -11.89 3.60
C GLU A 39 17.83 -11.37 3.36
N TYR A 40 17.68 -10.06 3.17
CA TYR A 40 16.39 -9.45 2.85
C TYR A 40 15.92 -9.70 1.42
N LYS A 41 16.74 -10.34 0.57
CA LYS A 41 16.47 -10.58 -0.85
C LYS A 41 16.10 -9.28 -1.59
N LEU A 42 16.80 -8.19 -1.27
CA LEU A 42 16.59 -6.90 -1.91
C LEU A 42 17.03 -6.98 -3.39
N GLY A 43 16.24 -6.39 -4.28
CA GLY A 43 16.61 -6.27 -5.69
C GLY A 43 17.78 -5.30 -5.90
N ARG A 44 18.41 -5.35 -7.09
CA ARG A 44 19.63 -4.58 -7.43
C ARG A 44 19.51 -3.05 -7.27
N LYS A 45 18.30 -2.49 -7.31
CA LYS A 45 18.04 -1.04 -7.24
C LYS A 45 17.05 -0.69 -6.14
N THR A 46 17.05 -1.46 -5.05
CA THR A 46 16.15 -1.18 -3.93
C THR A 46 16.67 0.02 -3.16
N GLU A 47 15.88 1.09 -3.13
CA GLU A 47 16.13 2.23 -2.26
C GLU A 47 15.70 1.86 -0.82
N ILE A 48 16.48 2.29 0.16
CA ILE A 48 16.19 2.13 1.58
C ILE A 48 16.10 3.53 2.18
N CYS A 49 15.04 3.79 2.94
CA CYS A 49 14.94 5.00 3.76
C CYS A 49 15.10 4.66 5.24
N LEU A 50 15.75 5.58 5.97
CA LEU A 50 15.89 5.54 7.41
C LEU A 50 14.97 6.62 7.99
N GLU A 51 14.02 6.20 8.79
CA GLU A 51 13.04 7.04 9.48
C GLU A 51 13.49 7.20 10.94
N PRO A 52 13.78 8.43 11.41
CA PRO A 52 14.07 8.66 12.81
C PRO A 52 12.80 8.53 13.66
N LEU A 53 12.93 7.86 14.79
CA LEU A 53 11.85 7.63 15.75
C LEU A 53 12.02 8.54 16.97
N GLN A 54 10.89 8.90 17.59
CA GLN A 54 10.87 9.71 18.81
C GLN A 54 11.22 8.91 20.08
N LYS A 55 11.10 7.59 20.01
CA LYS A 55 11.39 6.65 21.10
C LYS A 55 12.04 5.40 20.52
N GLU A 56 12.77 4.67 21.36
CA GLU A 56 13.27 3.37 20.99
C GLU A 56 12.13 2.42 20.63
N GLU A 57 12.34 1.65 19.59
CA GLU A 57 11.39 0.68 19.09
C GLU A 57 12.01 -0.73 19.07
N ASN A 58 11.26 -1.68 19.62
CA ASN A 58 11.61 -3.10 19.64
C ASN A 58 10.40 -3.89 19.13
N LEU A 59 10.30 -4.07 17.82
CA LEU A 59 9.19 -4.80 17.21
C LEU A 59 9.43 -6.31 17.28
N GLY A 60 8.42 -7.04 17.74
CA GLY A 60 8.36 -8.48 17.64
C GLY A 60 8.14 -8.96 16.20
N PRO A 61 8.27 -10.28 15.96
CA PRO A 61 8.05 -10.88 14.65
C PRO A 61 6.58 -10.85 14.20
N GLN A 62 5.63 -10.74 15.14
CA GLN A 62 4.18 -10.69 14.88
C GLN A 62 3.61 -9.27 14.97
N ASP A 63 4.41 -8.30 15.37
CA ASP A 63 3.97 -6.90 15.40
C ASP A 63 3.82 -6.40 13.98
N VAL A 64 2.88 -5.49 13.71
CA VAL A 64 2.71 -4.81 12.43
C VAL A 64 2.61 -3.32 12.70
N VAL A 65 3.36 -2.52 11.95
CA VAL A 65 3.33 -1.06 12.08
C VAL A 65 2.42 -0.49 11.00
N LEU A 66 1.31 0.12 11.41
CA LEU A 66 0.38 0.81 10.52
C LEU A 66 0.47 2.32 10.71
N ARG A 67 0.36 3.08 9.62
CA ARG A 67 0.31 4.55 9.65
C ARG A 67 -1.14 4.99 9.83
N THR A 68 -1.51 5.38 11.04
CA THR A 68 -2.89 5.73 11.36
C THR A 68 -3.15 7.22 11.18
N GLN A 69 -4.34 7.56 10.71
CA GLN A 69 -4.77 8.93 10.50
C GLN A 69 -6.17 9.12 11.10
N MET A 70 -6.30 10.03 12.06
CA MET A 70 -7.61 10.36 12.63
C MET A 70 -8.35 11.36 11.74
N ARG A 71 -9.62 11.10 11.45
CA ARG A 71 -10.50 12.01 10.72
C ARG A 71 -10.72 13.29 11.54
N LEU A 72 -10.61 14.45 10.89
CA LEU A 72 -10.92 15.72 11.53
C LEU A 72 -12.43 15.95 11.52
N PRO A 73 -13.05 16.29 12.66
CA PRO A 73 -14.47 16.63 12.72
C PRO A 73 -14.86 17.77 11.77
N GLY A 74 -15.98 17.62 11.09
CA GLY A 74 -16.58 18.58 10.16
C GLY A 74 -15.83 18.70 8.83
N GLN A 75 -14.80 17.88 8.59
CA GLN A 75 -13.85 18.12 7.51
C GLN A 75 -13.56 16.86 6.69
N ARG A 76 -13.46 17.03 5.37
CA ARG A 76 -12.94 15.99 4.46
C ARG A 76 -11.41 15.90 4.47
N ALA A 77 -10.82 15.82 5.66
CA ALA A 77 -9.37 15.84 5.90
C ALA A 77 -8.96 15.00 7.13
N TYR A 78 -7.68 14.62 7.19
CA TYR A 78 -7.13 13.82 8.28
C TYR A 78 -6.02 14.57 9.02
N ALA A 79 -5.86 14.24 10.30
CA ALA A 79 -4.71 14.62 11.10
C ALA A 79 -3.41 13.98 10.56
N PRO A 80 -2.23 14.50 10.97
CA PRO A 80 -0.95 13.87 10.64
C PRO A 80 -0.90 12.38 11.03
N CYS A 81 -0.13 11.60 10.27
CA CYS A 81 0.02 10.18 10.55
C CYS A 81 0.65 9.93 11.92
N VAL A 82 0.12 8.96 12.65
CA VAL A 82 0.73 8.42 13.87
C VAL A 82 0.87 6.92 13.74
N ASP A 83 2.04 6.39 14.07
CA ASP A 83 2.31 4.97 13.98
C ASP A 83 1.60 4.18 15.08
N LEU A 84 0.89 3.13 14.67
CA LEU A 84 0.28 2.14 15.53
C LEU A 84 0.97 0.80 15.36
N VAL A 85 1.51 0.28 16.45
CA VAL A 85 1.99 -1.11 16.51
C VAL A 85 0.80 -2.02 16.87
N TRP A 86 0.50 -2.98 16.01
CA TRP A 86 -0.55 -3.97 16.18
C TRP A 86 0.05 -5.38 16.29
N ASP A 87 -0.15 -6.04 17.43
CA ASP A 87 0.24 -7.44 17.63
C ASP A 87 -0.74 -8.38 16.91
N THR A 88 -0.24 -9.06 15.88
CA THR A 88 -1.02 -10.00 15.07
C THR A 88 -0.95 -11.45 15.57
N GLY A 89 -0.30 -11.71 16.71
CA GLY A 89 -0.27 -13.02 17.35
C GLY A 89 -1.65 -13.55 17.75
N ARG A 90 -2.62 -12.64 17.96
CA ARG A 90 -4.04 -12.97 18.20
C ARG A 90 -4.86 -13.15 16.91
N GLY A 91 -4.22 -13.07 15.75
CA GLY A 91 -4.82 -13.22 14.44
C GLY A 91 -5.00 -11.91 13.69
N TRP A 92 -4.97 -12.02 12.36
CA TRP A 92 -5.10 -10.92 11.41
C TRP A 92 -6.56 -10.56 11.11
N THR A 93 -7.39 -10.36 12.12
CA THR A 93 -8.83 -10.13 11.94
C THR A 93 -9.22 -8.66 12.01
N ALA A 94 -10.34 -8.30 11.38
CA ALA A 94 -10.92 -6.96 11.52
C ALA A 94 -11.23 -6.63 12.98
N GLY A 95 -11.69 -7.63 13.75
CA GLY A 95 -11.99 -7.47 15.17
C GLY A 95 -10.77 -7.13 16.02
N SER A 96 -9.65 -7.86 15.86
CA SER A 96 -8.44 -7.60 16.65
C SER A 96 -7.80 -6.25 16.29
N LEU A 97 -7.82 -5.87 15.00
CA LEU A 97 -7.39 -4.54 14.57
C LEU A 97 -8.28 -3.44 15.16
N ARG A 98 -9.61 -3.60 15.10
CA ARG A 98 -10.56 -2.64 15.70
C ARG A 98 -10.34 -2.46 17.19
N GLN A 99 -10.21 -3.56 17.94
CA GLN A 99 -9.90 -3.48 19.38
C GLN A 99 -8.61 -2.71 19.65
N ARG A 100 -7.56 -2.98 18.86
CA ARG A 100 -6.28 -2.29 19.01
C ARG A 100 -6.39 -0.79 18.70
N VAL A 101 -7.09 -0.42 17.65
CA VAL A 101 -7.33 0.98 17.27
C VAL A 101 -8.21 1.69 18.30
N ALA A 102 -9.28 1.06 18.77
CA ALA A 102 -10.18 1.59 19.79
C ALA A 102 -9.40 1.93 21.07
N HIS A 103 -8.56 1.00 21.53
CA HIS A 103 -7.66 1.23 22.65
C HIS A 103 -6.68 2.38 22.37
N PHE A 104 -6.07 2.44 21.18
CA PHE A 104 -5.15 3.51 20.80
C PHE A 104 -5.81 4.89 20.80
N CYS A 105 -7.05 4.98 20.35
CA CYS A 105 -7.83 6.22 20.31
C CYS A 105 -8.56 6.54 21.62
N SER A 106 -8.53 5.65 22.61
CA SER A 106 -9.34 5.75 23.83
C SER A 106 -10.85 5.91 23.54
N LEU A 107 -11.36 5.15 22.57
CA LEU A 107 -12.76 5.15 22.14
C LEU A 107 -13.39 3.76 22.29
N PRO A 108 -14.71 3.65 22.48
CA PRO A 108 -15.42 2.38 22.39
C PRO A 108 -15.24 1.73 21.01
N VAL A 109 -15.15 0.40 20.98
CA VAL A 109 -14.92 -0.36 19.73
C VAL A 109 -16.07 -0.15 18.73
N GLU A 110 -17.29 0.03 19.23
CA GLU A 110 -18.52 0.27 18.46
C GLU A 110 -18.61 1.71 17.94
N LYS A 111 -17.70 2.59 18.39
CA LYS A 111 -17.68 4.02 18.08
C LYS A 111 -16.51 4.41 17.19
N ILE A 112 -15.87 3.42 16.57
CA ILE A 112 -14.83 3.64 15.59
C ILE A 112 -15.15 2.95 14.28
N GLU A 113 -14.76 3.60 13.19
CA GLU A 113 -14.63 2.95 11.90
C GLU A 113 -13.22 3.11 11.36
N ILE A 114 -12.80 2.13 10.57
CA ILE A 114 -11.45 2.06 10.02
C ILE A 114 -11.56 1.78 8.53
N ALA A 115 -10.74 2.45 7.72
CA ALA A 115 -10.57 2.14 6.31
C ALA A 115 -9.08 2.06 5.95
N LYS A 116 -8.73 1.17 5.01
CA LYS A 116 -7.40 1.16 4.40
C LYS A 116 -7.34 2.13 3.24
N TYR A 117 -6.29 2.93 3.16
CA TYR A 117 -6.03 3.78 2.01
C TYR A 117 -5.22 3.03 0.93
N PHE A 118 -5.65 3.15 -0.32
CA PHE A 118 -4.97 2.67 -1.52
C PHE A 118 -4.47 3.87 -2.33
N PRO A 119 -3.25 4.32 -2.08
CA PRO A 119 -2.78 5.61 -2.57
C PRO A 119 -2.40 5.59 -4.07
N GLU A 120 -2.41 4.43 -4.73
CA GLU A 120 -2.29 4.27 -6.18
C GLU A 120 -3.62 4.54 -6.91
N LYS A 121 -4.74 4.39 -6.20
CA LYS A 121 -6.11 4.58 -6.73
C LYS A 121 -6.81 5.77 -6.10
N PHE A 122 -6.23 6.38 -5.08
CA PHE A 122 -6.87 7.40 -4.25
C PHE A 122 -8.18 6.88 -3.63
N GLU A 123 -8.19 5.61 -3.23
CA GLU A 123 -9.39 4.92 -2.73
C GLU A 123 -9.23 4.55 -1.26
N TRP A 124 -10.33 4.69 -0.52
CA TRP A 124 -10.44 4.20 0.84
C TRP A 124 -11.35 2.98 0.84
N LEU A 125 -10.89 1.90 1.47
CA LEU A 125 -11.65 0.66 1.60
C LEU A 125 -12.00 0.44 3.07
N PRO A 126 -13.27 0.63 3.47
CA PRO A 126 -13.72 0.37 4.84
C PRO A 126 -13.43 -1.07 5.25
N ILE A 127 -12.83 -1.23 6.44
CA ILE A 127 -12.56 -2.52 7.08
C ILE A 127 -13.77 -2.83 7.95
N SER A 128 -14.76 -3.49 7.36
CA SER A 128 -15.94 -3.96 8.08
C SER A 128 -15.61 -5.26 8.84
N SER A 129 -15.82 -5.27 10.16
CA SER A 129 -15.93 -6.54 10.90
C SER A 129 -17.33 -7.06 10.66
N TRP A 130 -17.55 -7.74 9.54
CA TRP A 130 -18.83 -8.39 9.29
C TRP A 130 -19.08 -9.43 10.39
N ASN A 131 -19.84 -9.05 11.41
CA ASN A 131 -20.44 -10.00 12.33
C ASN A 131 -21.54 -10.73 11.55
N GLN A 132 -21.29 -11.98 11.17
CA GLN A 132 -22.33 -12.90 10.72
C GLN A 132 -23.31 -13.16 11.86
N HIS A 133 -24.23 -12.23 12.11
CA HIS A 133 -25.54 -12.60 12.61
C HIS A 133 -26.52 -12.43 11.47
N LEU A 134 -27.21 -13.54 11.14
CA LEU A 134 -28.35 -13.60 10.23
C LEU A 134 -27.99 -13.36 8.75
N THR A 135 -27.47 -14.37 8.05
CA THR A 135 -28.33 -15.05 7.08
C THR A 135 -27.88 -16.50 6.87
N LYS A 136 -28.81 -17.42 7.10
CA LYS A 136 -28.71 -18.82 6.70
C LYS A 136 -28.54 -18.89 5.18
N ARG A 137 -27.32 -19.08 4.68
CA ARG A 137 -27.05 -19.80 3.42
C ARG A 137 -25.56 -20.10 3.32
N LYS A 138 -25.24 -21.39 3.19
CA LYS A 138 -23.91 -21.95 2.90
C LYS A 138 -23.15 -21.07 1.89
N LYS A 139 -22.27 -20.20 2.39
CA LYS A 139 -21.23 -19.54 1.59
C LYS A 139 -19.95 -19.61 2.40
N LYS A 140 -18.98 -20.33 1.82
CA LYS A 140 -17.61 -20.60 2.33
C LYS A 140 -17.16 -19.48 3.28
N LYS A 141 -16.88 -19.82 4.55
CA LYS A 141 -16.35 -18.94 5.60
C LYS A 141 -15.20 -18.11 5.01
N LYS A 142 -15.51 -16.91 4.49
CA LYS A 142 -14.53 -16.06 3.82
C LYS A 142 -13.63 -15.59 4.95
N GLN A 143 -12.40 -16.06 4.89
CA GLN A 143 -11.40 -15.90 5.93
C GLN A 143 -11.33 -14.41 6.29
N ASP A 144 -11.63 -14.09 7.55
CA ASP A 144 -11.53 -12.75 8.13
C ASP A 144 -10.05 -12.39 8.33
N ASN A 145 -9.21 -12.62 7.30
CA ASN A 145 -7.77 -12.38 7.33
C ASN A 145 -7.46 -11.14 6.51
N LEU A 146 -7.01 -10.08 7.18
CA LEU A 146 -6.65 -8.80 6.58
C LEU A 146 -5.41 -8.86 5.69
N GLN A 147 -4.58 -9.91 5.75
CA GLN A 147 -3.46 -10.12 4.82
C GLN A 147 -3.92 -10.50 3.40
N GLY A 148 -5.13 -11.03 3.28
CA GLY A 148 -5.70 -11.47 2.02
C GLY A 148 -6.49 -10.37 1.31
N ALA A 149 -7.01 -10.73 0.13
CA ALA A 149 -7.97 -9.90 -0.57
C ALA A 149 -9.21 -9.62 0.31
N PRO A 150 -9.76 -8.39 0.29
CA PRO A 150 -9.39 -7.28 -0.58
C PRO A 150 -8.33 -6.34 0.01
N TYR A 151 -7.94 -6.52 1.27
CA TYR A 151 -7.18 -5.53 2.02
C TYR A 151 -5.67 -5.62 1.78
N TYR A 152 -5.10 -6.83 1.76
CA TYR A 152 -3.65 -7.03 1.65
C TYR A 152 -2.86 -6.16 2.64
N LEU A 153 -3.31 -6.13 3.89
CA LEU A 153 -2.76 -5.28 4.94
C LEU A 153 -1.33 -5.72 5.27
N LYS A 154 -0.41 -4.77 5.34
CA LYS A 154 1.01 -4.98 5.63
C LYS A 154 1.60 -3.79 6.39
N ASP A 155 2.85 -3.93 6.82
CA ASP A 155 3.62 -2.83 7.41
C ASP A 155 3.63 -1.58 6.51
N GLY A 156 3.51 -0.42 7.14
CA GLY A 156 3.55 0.89 6.48
C GLY A 156 2.24 1.30 5.82
N ASP A 157 1.26 0.40 5.70
CA ASP A 157 -0.05 0.73 5.14
C ASP A 157 -0.72 1.83 5.96
N THR A 158 -1.41 2.73 5.25
CA THR A 158 -2.17 3.82 5.89
C THR A 158 -3.58 3.39 6.19
N ILE A 159 -4.02 3.60 7.43
CA ILE A 159 -5.41 3.38 7.86
C ILE A 159 -6.01 4.69 8.39
N GLY A 160 -7.22 4.98 7.95
CA GLY A 160 -8.02 6.12 8.38
C GLY A 160 -8.96 5.68 9.48
N ILE A 161 -9.11 6.49 10.51
CA ILE A 161 -9.94 6.21 11.68
C ILE A 161 -10.99 7.31 11.80
N LYS A 162 -12.26 6.92 11.86
CA LYS A 162 -13.39 7.82 12.16
C LYS A 162 -13.88 7.61 13.59
N ASN A 163 -14.28 8.70 14.22
CA ASN A 163 -14.94 8.70 15.52
C ASN A 163 -16.44 8.90 15.33
N LEU A 164 -17.20 7.81 15.47
CA LEU A 164 -18.66 7.80 15.30
C LEU A 164 -19.43 8.55 16.39
N LEU A 165 -18.76 8.99 17.46
CA LEU A 165 -19.39 9.91 18.43
C LEU A 165 -19.51 11.33 17.87
N VAL A 166 -18.79 11.65 16.80
CA VAL A 166 -18.74 12.99 16.22
C VAL A 166 -19.37 13.02 14.84
N GLU A 167 -19.08 12.03 13.99
CA GLU A 167 -19.59 11.94 12.62
C GLU A 167 -19.89 10.49 12.24
N ASP A 168 -21.06 10.26 11.64
CA ASP A 168 -21.57 8.95 11.21
C ASP A 168 -21.75 8.89 9.69
N ASP A 169 -20.86 9.56 8.94
CA ASP A 169 -20.85 9.50 7.48
C ASP A 169 -19.98 8.34 6.99
N ASP A 170 -20.35 7.72 5.87
CA ASP A 170 -19.61 6.60 5.29
C ASP A 170 -18.40 7.03 4.43
N ASP A 171 -18.17 8.33 4.21
CA ASP A 171 -17.15 8.83 3.27
C ASP A 171 -15.78 9.04 3.91
N PHE A 172 -14.85 8.14 3.64
CA PHE A 172 -13.45 8.26 4.07
C PHE A 172 -12.61 9.17 3.17
N SER A 173 -13.10 9.57 2.00
CA SER A 173 -12.31 10.31 1.02
C SER A 173 -12.03 11.76 1.44
N THR A 174 -11.07 12.35 0.74
CA THR A 174 -10.63 13.74 0.91
C THR A 174 -10.68 14.48 -0.42
N ALA A 175 -10.67 15.82 -0.37
CA ALA A 175 -10.58 16.64 -1.58
C ALA A 175 -9.32 16.34 -2.43
N ARG A 176 -8.23 15.89 -1.78
CA ARG A 176 -7.00 15.47 -2.48
C ARG A 176 -7.21 14.18 -3.27
N ASP A 177 -8.04 13.28 -2.76
CA ASP A 177 -8.35 12.03 -3.44
C ASP A 177 -9.18 12.29 -4.70
N ASP A 178 -10.14 13.21 -4.62
CA ASP A 178 -10.96 13.64 -5.76
C ASP A 178 -10.09 14.23 -6.87
N LEU A 179 -9.16 15.12 -6.51
CA LEU A 179 -8.19 15.70 -7.45
C LEU A 179 -7.26 14.65 -8.06
N GLY A 180 -6.81 13.69 -7.25
CA GLY A 180 -5.97 12.57 -7.71
C GLY A 180 -6.69 11.70 -8.74
N LYS A 181 -7.95 11.33 -8.45
CA LYS A 181 -8.81 10.59 -9.38
C LYS A 181 -9.04 11.35 -10.67
N GLU A 182 -9.34 12.65 -10.58
CA GLU A 182 -9.60 13.47 -11.76
C GLU A 182 -8.35 13.61 -12.64
N THR A 183 -7.19 13.85 -12.04
CA THR A 183 -5.91 13.87 -12.76
C THR A 183 -5.64 12.54 -13.46
N GLN A 184 -5.91 11.40 -12.80
CA GLN A 184 -5.73 10.08 -13.39
C GLN A 184 -6.70 9.82 -14.56
N LYS A 185 -7.95 10.27 -14.46
CA LYS A 185 -8.94 10.20 -15.56
C LYS A 185 -8.49 11.02 -16.76
N GLN A 186 -8.04 12.26 -16.55
CA GLN A 186 -7.56 13.13 -17.63
C GLN A 186 -6.34 12.53 -18.35
N LEU A 187 -5.39 11.97 -17.61
CA LEU A 187 -4.24 11.26 -18.21
C LEU A 187 -4.66 10.01 -19.01
N ALA A 188 -5.68 9.28 -18.55
CA ALA A 188 -6.21 8.14 -19.29
C ALA A 188 -6.93 8.57 -20.59
N LEU A 189 -7.67 9.68 -20.55
CA LEU A 189 -8.34 10.24 -21.74
C LEU A 189 -7.34 10.83 -22.75
N GLY A 190 -6.29 11.53 -22.28
CA GLY A 190 -5.24 12.07 -23.14
C GLY A 190 -4.46 10.99 -23.89
N LYS A 191 -4.18 9.85 -23.23
CA LYS A 191 -3.57 8.67 -23.88
C LYS A 191 -4.48 8.08 -24.96
N LYS A 192 -5.79 7.97 -24.70
CA LYS A 192 -6.77 7.52 -25.69
C LYS A 192 -6.85 8.43 -26.91
N SER A 193 -6.70 9.75 -26.72
CA SER A 193 -6.66 10.72 -27.82
C SER A 193 -5.38 10.58 -28.67
N GLN A 194 -4.22 10.37 -28.06
CA GLN A 194 -2.97 10.12 -28.79
C GLN A 194 -2.96 8.77 -29.52
N GLU A 195 -3.55 7.72 -28.95
CA GLU A 195 -3.75 6.44 -29.64
C GLU A 195 -4.74 6.57 -30.80
N ALA A 196 -5.83 7.33 -30.64
CA ALA A 196 -6.77 7.60 -31.74
C ALA A 196 -6.11 8.41 -32.88
N LEU A 197 -5.22 9.37 -32.57
CA LEU A 197 -4.43 10.11 -33.57
C LEU A 197 -3.38 9.23 -34.26
N ARG A 198 -2.79 8.25 -33.55
CA ARG A 198 -1.89 7.25 -34.16
C ARG A 198 -2.62 6.31 -35.12
N VAL A 199 -3.87 5.95 -34.82
CA VAL A 199 -4.71 5.15 -35.72
C VAL A 199 -5.13 5.96 -36.94
N GLN A 200 -5.48 7.24 -36.78
CA GLN A 200 -5.84 8.11 -37.92
C GLN A 200 -4.64 8.46 -38.82
N ASN A 201 -3.43 8.60 -38.28
CA ASN A 201 -2.22 8.78 -39.09
C ASN A 201 -1.73 7.49 -39.78
N GLY A 202 -2.33 6.33 -39.47
CA GLY A 202 -2.10 5.08 -40.20
C GLY A 202 -2.94 4.94 -41.48
N ASP A 203 -3.99 5.77 -41.65
CA ASP A 203 -4.98 5.63 -42.72
C ASP A 203 -4.86 6.69 -43.85
N LEU A 204 -3.85 7.56 -43.81
CA LEU A 204 -3.64 8.63 -44.81
C LEU A 204 -2.63 8.31 -45.92
N PHE A 205 -2.18 7.05 -46.05
CA PHE A 205 -1.42 6.61 -47.22
C PHE A 205 -2.09 5.41 -47.91
N SER A 206 -3.31 5.62 -48.39
CA SER A 206 -3.95 4.76 -49.37
C SER A 206 -4.31 5.57 -50.62
N SER A 207 -3.34 5.69 -51.54
CA SER A 207 -3.53 5.36 -52.96
C SER A 207 -2.41 5.93 -53.84
N THR A 208 -1.43 5.10 -54.17
CA THR A 208 -0.80 5.11 -55.50
C THR A 208 -0.22 3.72 -55.76
N LYS A 209 -0.75 3.05 -56.79
CA LYS A 209 -0.33 1.73 -57.27
C LYS A 209 1.11 1.78 -57.81
N THR A 210 1.94 0.77 -57.48
CA THR A 210 2.88 0.04 -58.36
C THR A 210 3.61 -1.08 -57.57
N PRO A 211 4.21 -2.11 -58.22
CA PRO A 211 4.01 -3.51 -57.84
C PRO A 211 5.22 -4.24 -57.23
N GLY A 212 4.93 -5.29 -56.44
CA GLY A 212 5.68 -6.56 -56.40
C GLY A 212 6.90 -6.70 -55.47
N ARG A 213 6.76 -7.46 -54.38
CA ARG A 213 7.68 -8.54 -53.93
C ARG A 213 7.13 -9.26 -52.68
N PRO A 214 7.56 -10.50 -52.37
CA PRO A 214 6.69 -11.56 -51.87
C PRO A 214 6.67 -11.65 -50.35
N ARG A 215 5.62 -12.28 -49.82
CA ARG A 215 5.52 -12.70 -48.41
C ARG A 215 6.74 -13.56 -48.04
N ALA A 216 7.41 -13.21 -46.94
CA ALA A 216 8.45 -14.04 -46.36
C ALA A 216 7.82 -15.37 -45.88
N PRO A 217 8.48 -16.53 -46.12
CA PRO A 217 7.98 -17.81 -45.64
C PRO A 217 8.14 -17.91 -44.12
N GLU A 218 7.11 -18.44 -43.46
CA GLU A 218 7.11 -18.72 -42.03
C GLU A 218 8.22 -19.72 -41.69
N ALA A 219 9.10 -19.35 -40.76
CA ALA A 219 10.20 -20.19 -40.32
C ALA A 219 9.69 -21.26 -39.32
N SER A 220 9.78 -22.53 -39.71
CA SER A 220 9.44 -23.67 -38.86
C SER A 220 10.42 -23.77 -37.69
N LEU A 221 9.93 -23.71 -36.46
CA LEU A 221 10.71 -23.94 -35.24
C LEU A 221 10.98 -25.44 -35.08
N SER A 222 12.25 -25.86 -35.09
CA SER A 222 12.66 -27.21 -34.72
C SER A 222 13.29 -27.20 -33.32
N ILE A 223 12.80 -28.08 -32.44
CA ILE A 223 13.28 -28.23 -31.07
C ILE A 223 14.12 -29.51 -31.02
N HIS A 224 15.40 -29.38 -30.68
CA HIS A 224 16.27 -30.54 -30.42
C HIS A 224 16.26 -30.85 -28.92
N VAL A 225 15.85 -32.07 -28.55
CA VAL A 225 15.98 -32.59 -27.20
C VAL A 225 17.26 -33.40 -27.12
N GLY A 226 18.22 -32.93 -26.31
CA GLY A 226 19.48 -33.64 -26.10
C GLY A 226 19.26 -34.97 -25.37
N SER A 227 19.84 -36.04 -25.89
CA SER A 227 19.87 -37.34 -25.23
C SER A 227 20.86 -37.30 -24.06
N PHE A 228 20.36 -37.54 -22.85
CA PHE A 228 21.20 -37.76 -21.68
C PHE A 228 21.69 -39.22 -21.70
N ARG A 229 23.00 -39.40 -21.58
CA ARG A 229 23.65 -40.68 -21.22
C ARG A 229 23.94 -40.68 -19.72
#